data_AF-A0A971LHH2-F1
#
_entry.id   AF-A0A971LHH2-F1
#
_cell.length_a   1.000
_cell.length_b   1.000
_cell.length_c   1.000
_cell.angle_alpha   90.00
_cell.angle_beta   90.00
_cell.angle_gamma   90.00
#
_symmetry.space_group_name_H-M   'P 1'
#
loop_
_entity.id
_entity.type
_entity.pdbx_description
1 polymer ?
#
loop_
_entity_poly.entity_id
_entity_poly.type
_entity_poly.pdbx_seq_one_letter_code
_entity_poly.pdbx_strand_id
1 'polypeptide(L)'
;MSKKSGNRPKYKKQAPKIDVPVKNEIREKISIKPSTLLAPVPAVLIGCCGKPDGQRPQKNLITVAWAGTICSDPPMLSIAIRKERWSYQQIKETREFTVNLVDKSMLWAADFCGVKSGRDIDKFQESKLTAIPAEALPLAPAVAQSPLTLSCRLTQIVELGSHDLFLAKIVAVQVDPKIMKGQKICLEQAELTAFAHGEYYALGEILGFFGYSIASSEVLYRRLPKTAADSISGGKNRKIIRSEASEANQDSRKTKPRAGEASKTGPVKGRRGGKFKR
;
A
#
# COMPACT_ATOMS: atom_id res chain seq x y z
N MET A 1 -2.49 -35.80 29.96
CA MET A 1 -1.50 -35.16 29.05
C MET A 1 -1.58 -33.65 29.21
N SER A 2 -0.72 -33.08 30.05
CA SER A 2 -0.68 -31.63 30.34
C SER A 2 0.18 -30.91 29.29
N LYS A 3 -0.41 -30.00 28.52
CA LYS A 3 0.31 -29.16 27.57
C LYS A 3 1.09 -28.11 28.37
N LYS A 4 2.42 -28.23 28.39
CA LYS A 4 3.34 -27.22 28.93
C LYS A 4 3.06 -25.86 28.27
N SER A 5 2.60 -24.90 29.05
CA SER A 5 2.49 -23.49 28.67
C SER A 5 3.90 -22.96 28.38
N GLY A 6 4.24 -22.86 27.10
CA GLY A 6 5.47 -22.22 26.64
C GLY A 6 5.53 -20.78 27.16
N ASN A 7 6.53 -20.52 27.99
CA ASN A 7 6.83 -19.21 28.57
C ASN A 7 7.09 -18.23 27.42
N ARG A 8 6.13 -17.34 27.09
CA ARG A 8 6.39 -16.24 26.15
C ARG A 8 7.50 -15.38 26.75
N PRO A 9 8.60 -15.10 26.03
CA PRO A 9 9.65 -14.24 26.56
C PRO A 9 9.04 -12.88 26.92
N LYS A 10 9.13 -12.53 28.21
CA LYS A 10 8.75 -11.19 28.70
C LYS A 10 9.58 -10.17 27.93
N TYR A 11 8.92 -9.35 27.12
CA TYR A 11 9.54 -8.26 26.37
C TYR A 11 10.16 -7.26 27.38
N LYS A 12 11.44 -7.46 27.74
CA LYS A 12 12.25 -6.51 28.52
C LYS A 12 13.27 -5.81 27.62
N LYS A 13 12.81 -5.25 26.51
CA LYS A 13 13.55 -4.18 25.83
C LYS A 13 12.84 -2.89 26.17
N GLN A 14 13.46 -2.10 27.04
CA GLN A 14 13.05 -0.73 27.32
C GLN A 14 12.94 -0.04 25.96
N ALA A 15 11.73 0.39 25.58
CA ALA A 15 11.53 1.06 24.30
C ALA A 15 12.54 2.22 24.23
N PRO A 16 13.27 2.37 23.12
CA PRO A 16 14.18 3.50 22.98
C PRO A 16 13.42 4.78 23.30
N LYS A 17 13.99 5.66 24.12
CA LYS A 17 13.46 7.01 24.34
C LYS A 17 13.63 7.80 23.04
N ILE A 18 12.68 7.59 22.15
CA ILE A 18 12.53 8.33 20.90
C ILE A 18 11.79 9.61 21.30
N ASP A 19 12.53 10.73 21.34
CA ASP A 19 11.96 12.05 21.55
C ASP A 19 11.26 12.45 20.24
N VAL A 20 10.07 11.91 19.96
CA VAL A 20 9.20 12.49 18.93
C VAL A 20 8.52 13.68 19.57
N PRO A 21 8.88 14.93 19.22
CA PRO A 21 8.22 16.08 19.79
C PRO A 21 6.84 16.18 19.14
N VAL A 22 5.84 15.53 19.72
CA VAL A 22 4.51 16.13 19.65
C VAL A 22 4.70 17.49 20.32
N LYS A 23 4.66 18.58 19.55
CA LYS A 23 4.68 19.91 20.14
C LYS A 23 3.58 19.94 21.19
N ASN A 24 3.91 20.26 22.45
CA ASN A 24 2.95 20.40 23.56
C ASN A 24 2.07 21.66 23.37
N GLU A 25 1.58 21.86 22.16
CA GLU A 25 0.78 22.99 21.73
C GLU A 25 -0.69 22.58 21.89
N ILE A 26 -1.33 23.11 22.92
CA ILE A 26 -2.78 22.99 23.10
C ILE A 26 -3.44 23.80 21.99
N ARG A 27 -4.26 23.16 21.18
CA ARG A 27 -5.01 23.83 20.11
C ARG A 27 -6.34 24.33 20.65
N GLU A 28 -6.60 25.62 20.51
CA GLU A 28 -7.93 26.18 20.68
C GLU A 28 -8.88 25.61 19.61
N LYS A 29 -10.15 25.43 19.97
CA LYS A 29 -11.17 24.87 19.08
C LYS A 29 -12.38 25.79 19.02
N ILE A 30 -12.83 26.07 17.80
CA ILE A 30 -14.10 26.73 17.54
C ILE A 30 -15.15 25.71 17.14
N SER A 31 -16.40 25.95 17.54
CA SER A 31 -17.53 25.11 17.16
C SER A 31 -18.10 25.55 15.82
N ILE A 32 -18.33 24.58 14.92
CA ILE A 32 -19.00 24.78 13.63
C ILE A 32 -20.17 23.80 13.51
N LYS A 33 -21.06 24.01 12.53
CA LYS A 33 -22.19 23.10 12.28
C LYS A 33 -21.69 21.69 11.88
N PRO A 34 -22.43 20.63 12.25
CA PRO A 34 -22.12 19.28 11.81
C PRO A 34 -21.99 19.17 10.29
N SER A 35 -20.91 18.56 9.82
CA SER A 35 -20.61 18.42 8.39
C SER A 35 -19.67 17.23 8.14
N THR A 36 -19.61 16.77 6.89
CA THR A 36 -18.77 15.63 6.47
C THR A 36 -17.31 16.06 6.27
N LEU A 37 -16.60 16.30 7.37
CA LEU A 37 -15.21 16.81 7.38
C LEU A 37 -14.15 15.76 7.75
N LEU A 38 -14.44 14.47 7.59
CA LEU A 38 -13.40 13.45 7.65
C LEU A 38 -12.47 13.63 6.45
N ALA A 39 -11.19 13.95 6.68
CA ALA A 39 -10.21 14.22 5.64
C ALA A 39 -8.78 13.85 6.09
N PRO A 40 -7.86 13.54 5.15
CA PRO A 40 -8.16 13.30 3.73
C PRO A 40 -8.94 12.00 3.55
N VAL A 41 -9.70 11.92 2.46
CA VAL A 41 -10.35 10.69 1.99
C VAL A 41 -9.70 10.22 0.70
N PRO A 42 -9.72 8.92 0.38
CA PRO A 42 -9.25 8.47 -0.94
C PRO A 42 -10.13 9.07 -2.05
N ALA A 43 -9.60 9.26 -3.25
CA ALA A 43 -10.38 9.53 -4.45
C ALA A 43 -10.20 8.35 -5.41
N VAL A 44 -11.18 7.45 -5.49
CA VAL A 44 -11.06 6.21 -6.28
C VAL A 44 -12.04 6.20 -7.45
N LEU A 45 -11.61 5.58 -8.56
CA LEU A 45 -12.45 5.35 -9.73
C LEU A 45 -13.12 3.98 -9.63
N ILE A 46 -14.45 3.98 -9.61
CA ILE A 46 -15.25 2.77 -9.56
C ILE A 46 -15.61 2.35 -10.99
N GLY A 47 -15.10 1.20 -11.41
CA GLY A 47 -15.48 0.57 -12.67
C GLY A 47 -16.70 -0.31 -12.49
N CYS A 48 -17.72 -0.11 -13.32
CA CYS A 48 -18.94 -0.90 -13.29
C CYS A 48 -19.48 -1.09 -14.72
N CYS A 49 -20.42 -2.01 -14.86
CA CYS A 49 -21.18 -2.19 -16.10
C CYS A 49 -22.63 -2.50 -15.71
N GLY A 50 -23.59 -2.16 -16.56
CA GLY A 50 -24.96 -2.57 -16.34
C GLY A 50 -25.91 -2.08 -17.41
N LYS A 51 -27.19 -2.40 -17.24
CA LYS A 51 -28.29 -2.06 -18.14
C LYS A 51 -29.47 -1.42 -17.39
N PRO A 52 -29.26 -0.38 -16.58
CA PRO A 52 -30.31 0.13 -15.71
C PRO A 52 -31.54 0.66 -16.49
N ASP A 53 -31.35 1.03 -17.76
CA ASP A 53 -32.42 1.52 -18.64
C ASP A 53 -32.86 0.45 -19.69
N GLY A 54 -32.55 -0.84 -19.47
CA GLY A 54 -32.99 -1.96 -20.33
C GLY A 54 -32.26 -2.11 -21.67
N GLN A 55 -31.28 -1.26 -21.97
CA GLN A 55 -30.50 -1.29 -23.21
C GLN A 55 -29.37 -2.35 -23.19
N ARG A 56 -28.36 -2.22 -24.06
CA ARG A 56 -27.13 -3.03 -24.04
C ARG A 56 -26.28 -2.71 -22.80
N PRO A 57 -25.48 -3.66 -22.26
CA PRO A 57 -24.68 -3.38 -21.08
C PRO A 57 -23.62 -2.35 -21.44
N GLN A 58 -23.52 -1.31 -20.62
CA GLN A 58 -22.58 -0.21 -20.83
C GLN A 58 -21.60 -0.13 -19.67
N LYS A 59 -20.31 -0.12 -20.03
CA LYS A 59 -19.21 0.13 -19.10
C LYS A 59 -19.26 1.57 -18.66
N ASN A 60 -18.94 1.82 -17.40
CA ASN A 60 -19.03 3.14 -16.81
C ASN A 60 -17.99 3.32 -15.70
N LEU A 61 -17.70 4.59 -15.39
CA LEU A 61 -16.83 5.03 -14.32
C LEU A 61 -17.56 6.02 -13.40
N ILE A 62 -17.30 5.97 -12.11
CA ILE A 62 -17.68 7.02 -11.17
C ILE A 62 -16.58 7.23 -10.13
N THR A 63 -16.29 8.48 -9.82
CA THR A 63 -15.36 8.80 -8.74
C THR A 63 -16.10 8.84 -7.41
N VAL A 64 -15.57 8.11 -6.43
CA VAL A 64 -16.14 8.03 -5.09
C VAL A 64 -15.04 8.34 -4.08
N ALA A 65 -15.31 9.32 -3.21
CA ALA A 65 -14.40 9.64 -2.10
C ALA A 65 -14.83 9.01 -0.76
N TRP A 66 -16.11 8.68 -0.62
CA TRP A 66 -16.68 8.03 0.56
C TRP A 66 -16.42 6.53 0.45
N ALA A 67 -15.15 6.17 0.52
CA ALA A 67 -14.65 4.81 0.41
C ALA A 67 -13.70 4.50 1.57
N GLY A 68 -13.74 3.26 2.06
CA GLY A 68 -12.89 2.86 3.18
C GLY A 68 -12.88 1.36 3.43
N THR A 69 -11.79 0.87 4.02
CA THR A 69 -11.67 -0.52 4.46
C THR A 69 -12.56 -0.75 5.69
N ILE A 70 -13.31 -1.86 5.71
CA ILE A 70 -14.23 -2.20 6.81
C ILE A 70 -13.90 -3.52 7.51
N CYS A 71 -13.14 -4.42 6.87
CA CYS A 71 -12.72 -5.69 7.47
C CYS A 71 -11.40 -6.17 6.86
N SER A 72 -10.57 -6.83 7.66
CA SER A 72 -9.30 -7.42 7.22
C SER A 72 -9.42 -8.89 6.80
N ASP A 73 -10.29 -9.66 7.45
CA ASP A 73 -10.52 -11.08 7.14
C ASP A 73 -12.00 -11.45 7.35
N PRO A 74 -12.80 -11.65 6.28
CA PRO A 74 -12.39 -11.49 4.89
C PRO A 74 -12.09 -10.01 4.55
N PRO A 75 -11.22 -9.73 3.56
CA PRO A 75 -10.92 -8.36 3.17
C PRO A 75 -12.16 -7.69 2.57
N MET A 76 -12.60 -6.59 3.18
CA MET A 76 -13.81 -5.89 2.78
C MET A 76 -13.62 -4.38 2.79
N LEU A 77 -14.34 -3.71 1.89
CA LEU A 77 -14.44 -2.26 1.83
C LEU A 77 -15.89 -1.81 1.70
N SER A 78 -16.10 -0.52 1.91
CA SER A 78 -17.37 0.15 1.65
C SER A 78 -17.19 1.28 0.64
N ILE A 79 -18.22 1.53 -0.17
CA ILE A 79 -18.38 2.77 -0.94
C ILE A 79 -19.77 3.35 -0.69
N ALA A 80 -19.90 4.67 -0.48
CA ALA A 80 -21.19 5.33 -0.34
C ALA A 80 -21.57 6.02 -1.66
N ILE A 81 -22.71 5.65 -2.23
CA ILE A 81 -23.17 6.14 -3.54
C ILE A 81 -24.56 6.76 -3.37
N ARG A 82 -24.76 7.93 -3.99
CA ARG A 82 -26.08 8.58 -4.05
C ARG A 82 -27.01 7.86 -5.03
N LYS A 83 -28.29 7.77 -4.69
CA LYS A 83 -29.30 6.99 -5.43
C LYS A 83 -29.49 7.46 -6.87
N GLU A 84 -29.31 8.75 -7.13
CA GLU A 84 -29.45 9.36 -8.46
C GLU A 84 -28.28 9.05 -9.41
N ARG A 85 -27.16 8.53 -8.90
CA ARG A 85 -26.00 8.20 -9.75
C ARG A 85 -26.32 6.98 -10.59
N TRP A 86 -26.10 7.05 -11.89
CA TRP A 86 -26.36 5.94 -12.81
C TRP A 86 -25.64 4.62 -12.41
N SER A 87 -24.41 4.75 -11.89
CA SER A 87 -23.63 3.63 -11.35
C SER A 87 -24.30 2.91 -10.17
N TYR A 88 -25.19 3.57 -9.43
CA TYR A 88 -25.92 2.95 -8.31
C TYR A 88 -26.68 1.70 -8.77
N GLN A 89 -27.48 1.84 -9.83
CA GLN A 89 -28.29 0.72 -10.33
C GLN A 89 -27.41 -0.34 -10.99
N GLN A 90 -26.38 0.07 -11.75
CA GLN A 90 -25.41 -0.84 -12.37
C GLN A 90 -24.75 -1.77 -11.33
N ILE A 91 -24.27 -1.21 -10.23
CA ILE A 91 -23.60 -1.96 -9.17
C ILE A 91 -24.61 -2.79 -8.36
N LYS A 92 -25.81 -2.26 -8.10
CA LYS A 92 -26.87 -2.97 -7.39
C LYS A 92 -27.34 -4.22 -8.14
N GLU A 93 -27.52 -4.11 -9.46
CA GLU A 93 -27.96 -5.21 -10.33
C GLU A 93 -26.87 -6.26 -10.53
N THR A 94 -25.67 -5.83 -10.91
CA THR A 94 -24.59 -6.78 -11.25
C THR A 94 -23.89 -7.35 -10.02
N ARG A 95 -23.96 -6.65 -8.90
CA ARG A 95 -23.25 -6.97 -7.65
C ARG A 95 -21.73 -7.06 -7.81
N GLU A 96 -21.17 -6.49 -8.87
CA GLU A 96 -19.74 -6.47 -9.17
C GLU A 96 -19.28 -5.05 -9.48
N PHE A 97 -18.12 -4.68 -8.96
CA PHE A 97 -17.45 -3.42 -9.32
C PHE A 97 -15.96 -3.54 -9.05
N THR A 98 -15.17 -2.70 -9.73
CA THR A 98 -13.75 -2.53 -9.42
C THR A 98 -13.54 -1.23 -8.65
N VAL A 99 -12.56 -1.20 -7.76
CA VAL A 99 -12.02 0.02 -7.16
C VAL A 99 -10.62 0.22 -7.73
N ASN A 100 -10.45 1.25 -8.55
CA ASN A 100 -9.20 1.59 -9.21
C ASN A 100 -8.58 2.77 -8.46
N LEU A 101 -7.37 2.58 -7.93
CA LEU A 101 -6.65 3.67 -7.29
C LEU A 101 -6.24 4.72 -8.35
N VAL A 102 -6.21 5.98 -7.94
CA VAL A 102 -5.98 7.12 -8.83
C VAL A 102 -4.65 7.75 -8.48
N ASP A 103 -3.71 7.73 -9.41
CA ASP A 103 -2.48 8.51 -9.34
C ASP A 103 -2.66 9.92 -9.90
N LYS A 104 -1.60 10.73 -9.79
CA LYS A 104 -1.57 12.11 -10.30
C LYS A 104 -1.87 12.22 -11.80
N SER A 105 -1.48 11.24 -12.61
CA SER A 105 -1.68 11.27 -14.07
C SER A 105 -3.14 11.06 -14.46
N MET A 106 -3.89 10.33 -13.64
CA MET A 106 -5.31 10.03 -13.83
C MET A 106 -6.25 11.09 -13.23
N LEU A 107 -5.71 12.08 -12.51
CA LEU A 107 -6.50 12.99 -11.69
C LEU A 107 -7.60 13.74 -12.48
N TRP A 108 -7.27 14.22 -13.68
CA TRP A 108 -8.26 14.89 -14.53
C TRP A 108 -9.42 13.96 -14.93
N ALA A 109 -9.11 12.71 -15.29
CA ALA A 109 -10.10 11.70 -15.65
C ALA A 109 -10.98 11.33 -14.44
N ALA A 110 -10.38 11.21 -13.25
CA ALA A 110 -11.10 10.98 -12.02
C ALA A 110 -12.07 12.12 -11.71
N ASP A 111 -11.63 13.38 -11.77
CA ASP A 111 -12.54 14.50 -11.53
C ASP A 111 -13.70 14.53 -12.54
N PHE A 112 -13.40 14.40 -13.83
CA PHE A 112 -14.39 14.32 -14.91
C PHE A 112 -15.45 13.23 -14.65
N CYS A 113 -15.02 12.03 -14.24
CA CYS A 113 -15.90 10.93 -13.92
C CYS A 113 -16.75 11.15 -12.67
N GLY A 114 -16.35 12.06 -11.77
CA GLY A 114 -17.09 12.47 -10.58
C GLY A 114 -18.20 13.50 -10.87
N VAL A 115 -18.02 14.35 -11.89
CA VAL A 115 -18.92 15.48 -12.19
C VAL A 115 -19.83 15.26 -13.41
N LYS A 116 -19.47 14.38 -14.36
CA LYS A 116 -20.36 14.01 -15.48
C LYS A 116 -21.07 12.69 -15.22
N SER A 117 -22.29 12.54 -15.72
CA SER A 117 -23.03 11.26 -15.70
C SER A 117 -22.61 10.40 -16.89
N GLY A 118 -22.56 9.08 -16.73
CA GLY A 118 -22.27 8.15 -17.83
C GLY A 118 -23.51 7.73 -18.63
N ARG A 119 -24.69 8.22 -18.23
CA ARG A 119 -25.96 7.90 -18.88
C ARG A 119 -25.96 8.26 -20.37
N ASP A 120 -25.37 9.41 -20.69
CA ASP A 120 -25.43 10.01 -22.03
C ASP A 120 -24.06 10.06 -22.73
N ILE A 121 -22.98 9.66 -22.05
CA ILE A 121 -21.61 9.71 -22.57
C ILE A 121 -20.82 8.45 -22.21
N ASP A 122 -19.91 8.03 -23.09
CA ASP A 122 -18.93 7.00 -22.78
C ASP A 122 -17.76 7.62 -22.01
N LYS A 123 -17.77 7.47 -20.69
CA LYS A 123 -16.72 8.04 -19.85
C LYS A 123 -15.34 7.44 -20.11
N PHE A 124 -15.20 6.20 -20.55
CA PHE A 124 -13.88 5.65 -20.88
C PHE A 124 -13.29 6.39 -22.07
N GLN A 125 -14.09 6.62 -23.11
CA GLN A 125 -13.67 7.38 -24.28
C GLN A 125 -13.35 8.83 -23.94
N GLU A 126 -14.27 9.56 -23.30
CA GLU A 126 -14.11 10.98 -22.97
C GLU A 126 -12.91 11.22 -22.04
N SER A 127 -12.69 10.30 -21.08
CA SER A 127 -11.57 10.40 -20.14
C SER A 127 -10.27 9.80 -20.66
N LYS A 128 -10.24 9.26 -21.88
CA LYS A 128 -9.10 8.58 -22.50
C LYS A 128 -8.53 7.44 -21.63
N LEU A 129 -9.41 6.79 -20.86
CA LEU A 129 -9.07 5.63 -20.04
C LEU A 129 -9.40 4.35 -20.80
N THR A 130 -8.64 3.29 -20.52
CA THR A 130 -8.81 2.01 -21.20
C THR A 130 -9.46 1.01 -20.27
N ALA A 131 -10.65 0.54 -20.64
CA ALA A 131 -11.32 -0.55 -19.94
C ALA A 131 -10.64 -1.89 -20.24
N ILE A 132 -10.21 -2.61 -19.21
CA ILE A 132 -9.63 -3.96 -19.31
C ILE A 132 -10.43 -4.96 -18.46
N PRO A 133 -10.33 -6.27 -18.73
CA PRO A 133 -10.91 -7.29 -17.86
C PRO A 133 -10.35 -7.20 -16.44
N ALA A 134 -11.24 -7.30 -15.45
CA ALA A 134 -10.85 -7.36 -14.05
C ALA A 134 -10.72 -8.82 -13.59
N GLU A 135 -9.71 -9.11 -12.79
CA GLU A 135 -9.53 -10.46 -12.26
C GLU A 135 -10.72 -10.84 -11.36
N ALA A 136 -11.23 -12.06 -11.54
CA ALA A 136 -12.39 -12.61 -10.81
C ALA A 136 -13.73 -11.86 -10.97
N LEU A 137 -13.86 -10.87 -11.86
CA LEU A 137 -15.13 -10.18 -12.14
C LEU A 137 -15.47 -10.18 -13.64
N PRO A 138 -16.43 -11.01 -14.09
CA PRO A 138 -16.87 -11.01 -15.48
C PRO A 138 -17.67 -9.76 -15.87
N LEU A 139 -18.30 -9.05 -14.92
CA LEU A 139 -19.26 -7.99 -15.22
C LEU A 139 -18.72 -6.57 -15.04
N ALA A 140 -17.59 -6.37 -14.37
CA ALA A 140 -17.05 -5.03 -14.11
C ALA A 140 -15.66 -4.84 -14.74
N PRO A 141 -15.43 -3.76 -15.52
CA PRO A 141 -14.12 -3.48 -16.08
C PRO A 141 -13.18 -2.89 -15.01
N ALA A 142 -11.88 -3.16 -15.17
CA ALA A 142 -10.80 -2.41 -14.51
C ALA A 142 -10.27 -1.30 -15.44
N VAL A 143 -9.46 -0.39 -14.90
CA VAL A 143 -8.83 0.72 -15.63
C VAL A 143 -7.35 0.42 -15.84
N ALA A 144 -6.91 0.30 -17.09
CA ALA A 144 -5.54 -0.11 -17.42
C ALA A 144 -4.46 0.83 -16.86
N GLN A 145 -4.78 2.12 -16.76
CA GLN A 145 -3.89 3.15 -16.26
C GLN A 145 -3.75 3.13 -14.72
N SER A 146 -4.62 2.41 -14.00
CA SER A 146 -4.59 2.40 -12.54
C SER A 146 -3.39 1.63 -12.00
N PRO A 147 -2.64 2.19 -11.04
CA PRO A 147 -1.51 1.48 -10.42
C PRO A 147 -1.95 0.28 -9.58
N LEU A 148 -3.21 0.25 -9.11
CA LEU A 148 -3.75 -0.86 -8.32
C LEU A 148 -5.28 -0.92 -8.45
N THR A 149 -5.79 -2.11 -8.77
CA THR A 149 -7.22 -2.40 -8.88
C THR A 149 -7.64 -3.45 -7.86
N LEU A 150 -8.75 -3.19 -7.16
CA LEU A 150 -9.43 -4.13 -6.28
C LEU A 150 -10.70 -4.63 -6.96
N SER A 151 -10.81 -5.93 -7.17
CA SER A 151 -12.03 -6.58 -7.65
C SER A 151 -12.99 -6.83 -6.50
N CYS A 152 -14.17 -6.24 -6.53
CA CYS A 152 -15.14 -6.24 -5.44
C CYS A 152 -16.46 -6.91 -5.82
N ARG A 153 -16.95 -7.80 -4.94
CA ARG A 153 -18.32 -8.35 -5.00
C ARG A 153 -19.16 -7.78 -3.87
N LEU A 154 -20.28 -7.16 -4.24
CA LEU A 154 -21.24 -6.54 -3.34
C LEU A 154 -21.88 -7.60 -2.43
N THR A 155 -21.79 -7.41 -1.12
CA THR A 155 -22.43 -8.26 -0.12
C THR A 155 -23.73 -7.64 0.38
N GLN A 156 -23.74 -6.33 0.66
CA GLN A 156 -24.88 -5.66 1.28
C GLN A 156 -24.97 -4.20 0.82
N ILE A 157 -26.19 -3.66 0.78
CA ILE A 157 -26.46 -2.23 0.68
C ILE A 157 -27.17 -1.82 1.97
N VAL A 158 -26.65 -0.80 2.66
CA VAL A 158 -27.26 -0.21 3.87
C VAL A 158 -27.81 1.16 3.49
N GLU A 159 -29.11 1.37 3.68
CA GLU A 159 -29.75 2.65 3.41
C GLU A 159 -29.46 3.67 4.52
N LEU A 160 -28.92 4.85 4.16
CA LEU A 160 -28.48 5.88 5.14
C LEU A 160 -29.06 7.28 4.84
N GLY A 161 -29.92 7.42 3.83
CA GLY A 161 -30.54 8.68 3.43
C GLY A 161 -30.10 9.14 2.05
N SER A 162 -29.23 10.16 1.96
CA SER A 162 -28.76 10.72 0.69
C SER A 162 -27.81 9.80 -0.08
N HIS A 163 -27.07 8.97 0.65
CA HIS A 163 -26.22 7.92 0.11
C HIS A 163 -26.68 6.60 0.73
N ASP A 164 -26.51 5.51 -0.02
CA ASP A 164 -26.51 4.18 0.57
C ASP A 164 -25.07 3.65 0.60
N LEU A 165 -24.77 2.84 1.61
CA LEU A 165 -23.47 2.26 1.83
C LEU A 165 -23.42 0.85 1.23
N PHE A 166 -22.59 0.68 0.21
CA PHE A 166 -22.35 -0.59 -0.47
C PHE A 166 -21.17 -1.27 0.21
N LEU A 167 -21.41 -2.40 0.86
CA LEU A 167 -20.39 -3.23 1.48
C LEU A 167 -19.97 -4.34 0.52
N ALA A 168 -18.67 -4.54 0.33
CA ALA A 168 -18.18 -5.51 -0.63
C ALA A 168 -16.96 -6.28 -0.11
N LYS A 169 -16.87 -7.55 -0.54
CA LYS A 169 -15.65 -8.37 -0.40
C LYS A 169 -14.70 -8.08 -1.53
N ILE A 170 -13.42 -7.90 -1.20
CA ILE A 170 -12.33 -7.85 -2.17
C ILE A 170 -12.00 -9.30 -2.54
N VAL A 171 -12.22 -9.68 -3.80
CA VAL A 171 -12.03 -11.06 -4.29
C VAL A 171 -10.75 -11.24 -5.10
N ALA A 172 -10.16 -10.16 -5.60
CA ALA A 172 -8.84 -10.16 -6.25
C ALA A 172 -8.21 -8.77 -6.16
N VAL A 173 -6.88 -8.71 -6.33
CA VAL A 173 -6.09 -7.48 -6.35
C VAL A 173 -5.10 -7.57 -7.50
N GLN A 174 -5.14 -6.59 -8.42
CA GLN A 174 -4.20 -6.46 -9.52
C GLN A 174 -3.34 -5.23 -9.28
N VAL A 175 -2.02 -5.35 -9.43
CA VAL A 175 -1.04 -4.30 -9.10
C VAL A 175 -0.14 -4.07 -10.31
N ASP A 176 0.14 -2.81 -10.65
CA ASP A 176 1.15 -2.47 -11.65
C ASP A 176 2.53 -3.01 -11.19
N PRO A 177 3.19 -3.87 -11.98
CA PRO A 177 4.52 -4.37 -11.67
C PRO A 177 5.55 -3.27 -11.39
N LYS A 178 5.37 -2.05 -11.92
CA LYS A 178 6.27 -0.91 -11.67
C LYS A 178 6.33 -0.51 -10.20
N ILE A 179 5.26 -0.71 -9.44
CA ILE A 179 5.22 -0.44 -8.00
C ILE A 179 5.48 -1.68 -7.15
N MET A 180 6.02 -2.74 -7.75
CA MET A 180 6.39 -3.97 -7.05
C MET A 180 7.91 -4.09 -6.86
N LYS A 181 8.34 -4.44 -5.65
CA LYS A 181 9.72 -4.83 -5.35
C LYS A 181 9.74 -6.23 -4.76
N GLY A 182 9.89 -7.24 -5.62
CA GLY A 182 9.67 -8.64 -5.24
C GLY A 182 8.19 -8.85 -4.89
N GLN A 183 7.91 -9.28 -3.66
CA GLN A 183 6.53 -9.44 -3.15
C GLN A 183 5.99 -8.19 -2.43
N LYS A 184 6.81 -7.13 -2.29
CA LYS A 184 6.41 -5.90 -1.61
C LYS A 184 5.74 -4.94 -2.59
N ILE A 185 4.54 -4.48 -2.25
CA ILE A 185 3.90 -3.33 -2.90
C ILE A 185 4.53 -2.04 -2.34
N CYS A 186 5.04 -1.22 -3.24
CA CYS A 186 5.68 0.07 -2.97
C CYS A 186 4.72 1.22 -3.33
N LEU A 187 3.64 1.36 -2.56
CA LEU A 187 2.60 2.39 -2.79
C LEU A 187 3.15 3.83 -2.78
N GLU A 188 4.29 4.06 -2.14
CA GLU A 188 4.99 5.34 -2.19
C GLU A 188 5.45 5.75 -3.60
N GLN A 189 5.56 4.80 -4.53
CA GLN A 189 5.92 5.06 -5.93
C GLN A 189 4.70 5.30 -6.82
N ALA A 190 3.49 5.13 -6.29
CA ALA A 190 2.25 5.22 -7.06
C ALA A 190 1.68 6.64 -7.16
N GLU A 191 2.26 7.63 -6.47
CA GLU A 191 1.79 9.04 -6.48
C GLU A 191 0.27 9.16 -6.32
N LEU A 192 -0.30 8.35 -5.42
CA LEU A 192 -1.74 8.26 -5.21
C LEU A 192 -2.32 9.61 -4.79
N THR A 193 -3.54 9.87 -5.23
CA THR A 193 -4.27 11.09 -4.89
C THR A 193 -5.24 10.88 -3.73
N ALA A 194 -5.43 11.95 -2.96
CA ALA A 194 -6.40 12.04 -1.88
C ALA A 194 -7.19 13.32 -2.03
N PHE A 195 -8.42 13.33 -1.52
CA PHE A 195 -9.31 14.48 -1.55
C PHE A 195 -9.47 15.04 -0.15
N ALA A 196 -9.34 16.36 -0.01
CA ALA A 196 -9.56 17.07 1.24
C ALA A 196 -10.21 18.42 0.94
N HIS A 197 -11.44 18.62 1.43
CA HIS A 197 -12.17 19.90 1.40
C HIS A 197 -12.29 20.60 0.02
N GLY A 198 -12.42 19.85 -1.09
CA GLY A 198 -12.60 20.45 -2.42
C GLY A 198 -11.32 20.44 -3.26
N GLU A 199 -10.18 20.13 -2.65
CA GLU A 199 -8.92 20.01 -3.34
C GLU A 199 -8.43 18.55 -3.39
N TYR A 200 -7.71 18.23 -4.46
CA TYR A 200 -6.97 16.99 -4.60
C TYR A 200 -5.50 17.22 -4.25
N TYR A 201 -4.94 16.30 -3.48
CA TYR A 201 -3.53 16.27 -3.09
C TYR A 201 -2.92 14.96 -3.55
N ALA A 202 -1.66 14.98 -3.96
CA ALA A 202 -0.87 13.75 -4.11
C ALA A 202 -0.27 13.36 -2.75
N LEU A 203 -0.22 12.07 -2.45
CA LEU A 203 0.53 11.55 -1.32
C LEU A 203 2.02 11.86 -1.52
N GLY A 204 2.63 12.41 -0.47
CA GLY A 204 4.04 12.80 -0.46
C GLY A 204 4.93 11.75 0.21
N GLU A 205 5.92 12.23 0.95
CA GLU A 205 6.93 11.39 1.59
C GLU A 205 6.36 10.45 2.66
N ILE A 206 6.99 9.27 2.80
CA ILE A 206 6.72 8.38 3.94
C ILE A 206 7.22 9.04 5.23
N LEU A 207 6.30 9.34 6.13
CA LEU A 207 6.62 9.92 7.45
C LEU A 207 6.93 8.87 8.53
N GLY A 208 6.49 7.63 8.32
CA GLY A 208 6.63 6.54 9.29
C GLY A 208 6.10 5.22 8.75
N PHE A 209 6.33 4.13 9.47
CA PHE A 209 5.77 2.81 9.17
C PHE A 209 5.10 2.23 10.42
N PHE A 210 4.11 1.36 10.29
CA PHE A 210 3.47 0.76 11.46
C PHE A 210 4.48 0.18 12.48
N GLY A 211 4.42 0.67 13.73
CA GLY A 211 5.36 0.30 14.80
C GLY A 211 6.65 1.12 14.88
N TYR A 212 6.83 2.16 14.05
CA TYR A 212 8.02 3.02 14.08
C TYR A 212 8.24 3.75 15.43
N SER A 213 7.16 3.98 16.19
CA SER A 213 7.19 4.63 17.51
C SER A 213 7.99 3.88 18.57
N ILE A 214 8.25 2.59 18.36
CA ILE A 214 9.06 1.74 19.26
C ILE A 214 10.23 1.07 18.52
N ALA A 215 10.46 1.44 17.26
CA ALA A 215 11.52 0.85 16.45
C ALA A 215 12.90 1.36 16.90
N SER A 216 13.89 0.47 16.95
CA SER A 216 15.29 0.87 17.17
C SER A 216 15.77 1.81 16.07
N SER A 217 16.73 2.69 16.37
CA SER A 217 17.34 3.60 15.40
C SER A 217 17.81 2.88 14.13
N GLU A 218 18.46 1.72 14.26
CA GLU A 218 18.89 0.91 13.11
C GLU A 218 17.73 0.61 12.13
N VAL A 219 16.58 0.16 12.66
CA VAL A 219 15.38 -0.15 11.86
C VAL A 219 14.80 1.12 11.23
N LEU A 220 14.84 2.26 11.93
CA LEU A 220 14.39 3.54 11.38
C LEU A 220 15.23 3.94 10.15
N TYR A 221 16.56 3.97 10.27
CA TYR A 221 17.46 4.32 9.16
C TYR A 221 17.45 3.31 8.02
N ARG A 222 17.08 2.05 8.29
CA ARG A 222 16.91 1.03 7.24
C ARG A 222 15.63 1.21 6.43
N ARG A 223 14.55 1.71 7.03
CA ARG A 223 13.21 1.72 6.41
C ARG A 223 12.71 3.09 5.98
N LEU A 224 13.24 4.17 6.55
CA LEU A 224 12.79 5.54 6.28
C LEU A 224 13.87 6.33 5.55
N PRO A 225 13.46 7.37 4.78
CA PRO A 225 14.38 8.41 4.35
C PRO A 225 15.16 8.95 5.55
N LYS A 226 16.43 9.31 5.32
CA LYS A 226 17.32 9.79 6.37
C LYS A 226 16.72 10.97 7.14
N THR A 227 16.10 11.91 6.44
CA THR A 227 15.42 13.09 7.02
C THR A 227 14.35 12.70 8.04
N ALA A 228 13.49 11.72 7.70
CA ALA A 228 12.47 11.20 8.61
C ALA A 228 13.08 10.39 9.77
N ALA A 229 14.10 9.56 9.50
CA ALA A 229 14.79 8.82 10.56
C ALA A 229 15.52 9.74 11.57
N ASP A 230 16.16 10.80 11.07
CA ASP A 230 16.84 11.82 11.88
C ASP A 230 15.84 12.57 12.77
N SER A 231 14.68 12.99 12.21
CA SER A 231 13.65 13.73 12.97
C SER A 231 13.03 12.88 14.07
N ILE A 232 12.84 11.57 13.83
CA ILE A 232 12.28 10.64 14.82
C ILE A 232 13.34 10.30 15.88
N SER A 233 14.55 9.92 15.49
CA SER A 233 15.59 9.44 16.43
C SER A 233 16.35 10.54 17.16
N GLY A 234 16.06 11.82 16.88
CA GLY A 234 16.84 12.97 17.37
C GLY A 234 18.29 12.97 16.88
N GLY A 235 18.56 12.37 15.71
CA GLY A 235 19.90 12.25 15.12
C GLY A 235 20.91 11.41 15.92
N LYS A 236 20.46 10.65 16.93
CA LYS A 236 21.34 9.98 17.92
C LYS A 236 22.23 8.86 17.35
N ASN A 237 22.04 8.42 16.10
CA ASN A 237 22.71 7.23 15.57
C ASN A 237 24.06 7.48 14.86
N ARG A 238 24.49 8.75 14.70
CA ARG A 238 25.79 9.07 14.04
C ARG A 238 27.03 8.70 14.87
N LYS A 239 26.92 8.55 16.20
CA LYS A 239 28.07 8.16 17.05
C LYS A 239 28.30 6.66 17.18
N ILE A 240 27.26 5.83 17.07
CA ILE A 240 27.32 4.39 17.38
C ILE A 240 27.71 3.55 16.14
N ILE A 241 27.19 3.90 14.96
CA ILE A 241 27.49 3.13 13.73
C ILE A 241 28.96 3.31 13.29
N ARG A 242 29.60 4.44 13.60
CA ARG A 242 31.04 4.66 13.30
C ARG A 242 31.97 3.91 14.26
N SER A 243 31.58 3.68 15.51
CA SER A 243 32.42 2.95 16.47
C SER A 243 32.42 1.44 16.17
N GLU A 244 31.25 0.85 15.89
CA GLU A 244 31.15 -0.60 15.62
C GLU A 244 31.82 -1.01 14.29
N ALA A 245 31.75 -0.16 13.26
CA ALA A 245 32.46 -0.39 12.00
C ALA A 245 34.00 -0.22 12.13
N SER A 246 34.46 0.59 13.09
CA SER A 246 35.89 0.75 13.38
C SER A 246 36.45 -0.36 14.26
N GLU A 247 35.65 -0.92 15.18
CA GLU A 247 36.06 -2.02 16.06
C GLU A 247 36.06 -3.37 15.31
N ALA A 248 35.09 -3.61 14.42
CA ALA A 248 35.06 -4.82 13.57
C ALA A 248 36.25 -4.91 12.58
N ASN A 249 36.89 -3.77 12.25
CA ASN A 249 38.02 -3.71 11.33
C ASN A 249 39.39 -3.72 12.04
N GLN A 250 39.40 -3.58 13.38
CA GLN A 250 40.61 -3.74 14.20
C GLN A 250 40.78 -5.19 14.70
N ASP A 251 39.68 -5.91 14.92
CA ASP A 251 39.73 -7.29 15.43
C ASP A 251 40.18 -8.30 14.35
N SER A 252 39.87 -8.04 13.08
CA SER A 252 40.33 -8.87 11.95
C SER A 252 41.81 -8.68 11.57
N ARG A 253 42.51 -7.69 12.15
CA ARG A 253 43.95 -7.46 11.93
C ARG A 253 44.86 -8.05 13.01
N LYS A 254 44.31 -8.57 14.11
CA LYS A 254 45.09 -9.09 15.25
C LYS A 254 45.31 -10.61 15.25
N THR A 255 44.77 -11.37 14.28
CA THR A 255 44.81 -12.84 14.30
C THR A 255 45.51 -13.51 13.12
N LYS A 256 46.29 -12.79 12.29
CA LYS A 256 47.18 -13.45 11.32
C LYS A 256 48.59 -13.66 11.89
N PRO A 257 49.07 -14.90 12.05
CA PRO A 257 50.48 -15.14 12.38
C PRO A 257 51.36 -14.77 11.18
N ARG A 258 52.56 -14.28 11.48
CA ARG A 258 53.59 -13.86 10.53
C ARG A 258 54.71 -14.92 10.51
N ALA A 259 54.94 -15.56 9.37
CA ALA A 259 56.19 -16.19 8.92
C ALA A 259 55.91 -16.77 7.51
N GLY A 260 56.76 -16.69 6.48
CA GLY A 260 58.21 -16.51 6.50
C GLY A 260 58.85 -17.71 5.79
N GLU A 261 59.27 -17.48 4.55
CA GLU A 261 60.31 -18.18 3.77
C GLU A 261 60.11 -19.59 3.18
N ALA A 262 60.63 -19.69 1.96
CA ALA A 262 60.54 -20.80 1.02
C ALA A 262 61.76 -21.72 1.11
N SER A 263 61.59 -23.00 0.76
CA SER A 263 62.66 -23.76 0.10
C SER A 263 62.10 -24.89 -0.78
N LYS A 264 62.74 -25.04 -1.94
CA LYS A 264 62.47 -26.01 -3.00
C LYS A 264 63.10 -27.36 -2.66
N THR A 265 62.56 -28.48 -3.15
CA THR A 265 63.30 -29.60 -3.78
C THR A 265 62.37 -30.72 -4.29
N GLY A 266 62.53 -31.08 -5.57
CA GLY A 266 62.68 -32.48 -6.05
C GLY A 266 61.46 -33.43 -6.16
N PRO A 267 61.24 -34.10 -7.32
CA PRO A 267 60.11 -35.00 -7.54
C PRO A 267 60.43 -36.48 -7.27
N VAL A 268 59.42 -37.29 -6.91
CA VAL A 268 59.51 -38.77 -6.98
C VAL A 268 58.21 -39.38 -7.52
N LYS A 269 58.39 -40.21 -8.56
CA LYS A 269 57.41 -41.06 -9.26
C LYS A 269 56.81 -42.15 -8.35
N GLY A 270 55.58 -42.58 -8.65
CA GLY A 270 55.25 -44.02 -8.54
C GLY A 270 53.82 -44.45 -8.23
N ARG A 271 53.17 -44.98 -9.28
CA ARG A 271 52.28 -46.18 -9.34
C ARG A 271 50.80 -46.12 -8.88
N ARG A 272 49.98 -46.27 -9.93
CA ARG A 272 48.95 -47.31 -10.21
C ARG A 272 47.73 -47.44 -9.27
N GLY A 273 46.56 -47.24 -9.90
CA GLY A 273 45.56 -48.31 -10.00
C GLY A 273 44.19 -47.98 -9.41
N GLY A 274 43.13 -48.13 -10.22
CA GLY A 274 41.76 -48.26 -9.70
C GLY A 274 40.69 -47.51 -10.49
N LYS A 275 40.30 -48.07 -11.66
CA LYS A 275 38.95 -47.85 -12.23
C LYS A 275 37.91 -48.40 -11.25
N PHE A 276 36.75 -47.76 -11.12
CA PHE A 276 35.46 -48.36 -11.50
C PHE A 276 34.33 -47.31 -11.50
N LYS A 277 33.54 -47.34 -12.58
CA LYS A 277 32.28 -46.63 -12.77
C LYS A 277 31.15 -47.35 -12.00
N ARG A 278 30.18 -46.61 -11.48
CA ARG A 278 28.80 -46.54 -12.01
C ARG A 278 28.13 -45.29 -11.46
#